data_AF-A0A1G1Z540-F1
#
_entry.id   AF-A0A1G1Z540-F1
#
_cell.length_a   1.000
_cell.length_b   1.000
_cell.length_c   1.000
_cell.angle_alpha   90.00
_cell.angle_beta   90.00
_cell.angle_gamma   90.00
#
_symmetry.space_group_name_H-M   'P 1'
#
loop_
_entity.id
_entity.type
_entity.pdbx_description
1 polymer ?
#
loop_
_entity_poly.entity_id
_entity_poly.type
_entity_poly.pdbx_seq_one_letter_code
_entity_poly.pdbx_strand_id
1 'polypeptide(L)' 'MISKERLQKFRDIYRKSFGKDILEQEALEKATQLVRLMEIIYKPMTRAELDSLYKRREALGRERMELKE' A
#
# COMPACT_ATOMS: atom_id res chain seq x y z
N MET A 1 -16.97 -9.83 -1.22
CA MET A 1 -17.20 -9.80 0.23
C MET A 1 -15.94 -10.27 0.94
N ILE A 2 -15.48 -9.56 1.98
CA ILE A 2 -14.27 -9.95 2.74
C ILE A 2 -14.58 -11.22 3.55
N SER A 3 -13.69 -12.23 3.53
CA SER A 3 -13.88 -13.45 4.31
C SER A 3 -13.69 -13.18 5.81
N LYS A 4 -14.32 -13.99 6.66
CA LYS A 4 -14.17 -13.88 8.13
C LYS A 4 -12.71 -13.92 8.59
N GLU A 5 -11.89 -14.78 8.00
CA GLU A 5 -10.46 -14.88 8.31
C GLU A 5 -9.70 -13.58 7.98
N ARG A 6 -9.98 -12.98 6.82
CA ARG A 6 -9.37 -11.70 6.41
C ARG A 6 -9.85 -10.55 7.28
N LEU A 7 -11.12 -10.57 7.68
CA LEU A 7 -11.69 -9.59 8.60
C LEU A 7 -11.04 -9.66 9.98
N GLN A 8 -10.79 -10.87 10.49
CA GLN A 8 -10.09 -11.05 11.76
C GLN A 8 -8.64 -10.53 11.68
N LYS A 9 -7.91 -10.87 10.61
CA LYS A 9 -6.56 -10.33 10.37
C LYS A 9 -6.55 -8.80 10.30
N PHE A 10 -7.55 -8.19 9.68
CA PHE A 10 -7.69 -6.73 9.65
C PHE A 10 -7.84 -6.15 11.06
N ARG A 11 -8.69 -6.75 11.91
CA ARG A 11 -8.86 -6.33 13.31
C ARG A 11 -7.58 -6.47 14.12
N ASP A 12 -6.85 -7.57 13.94
CA ASP A 12 -5.58 -7.81 14.64
C ASP A 12 -4.53 -6.75 14.27
N ILE A 13 -4.42 -6.41 12.97
CA ILE A 13 -3.54 -5.35 12.48
C ILE A 13 -3.99 -3.99 13.04
N TYR A 14 -5.29 -3.70 13.02
CA TYR A 14 -5.83 -2.45 13.50
C TYR A 14 -5.51 -2.24 15.00
N ARG A 15 -5.71 -3.28 15.81
CA ARG A 15 -5.35 -3.26 17.24
C ARG A 15 -3.84 -3.08 17.44
N LYS A 16 -3.00 -3.80 16.68
CA LYS A 16 -1.54 -3.68 16.81
C LYS A 16 -1.03 -2.28 16.44
N SER A 17 -1.62 -1.66 15.41
CA SER A 17 -1.20 -0.36 14.91
C SER A 17 -1.74 0.81 15.72
N PHE A 18 -2.96 0.69 16.26
CA PHE A 18 -3.67 1.82 16.88
C PHE A 18 -4.04 1.60 18.35
N GLY A 19 -3.79 0.42 18.91
CA GLY A 19 -4.14 0.08 20.29
C GLY A 19 -5.64 0.02 20.55
N LYS A 20 -6.47 -0.14 19.51
CA LYS A 20 -7.93 -0.10 19.58
C LYS A 20 -8.55 -1.37 19.05
N ASP A 21 -9.47 -1.94 19.81
CA ASP A 21 -10.39 -2.96 19.33
C ASP A 21 -11.57 -2.31 18.62
N ILE A 22 -11.97 -2.90 17.50
CA ILE A 22 -13.12 -2.47 16.70
C ILE A 22 -14.15 -3.59 16.63
N LEU A 23 -15.42 -3.20 16.58
CA LEU A 23 -16.54 -4.11 16.40
C LEU A 23 -16.51 -4.75 15.01
N GLU A 24 -17.15 -5.90 14.85
CA GLU A 24 -17.14 -6.64 13.58
C GLU A 24 -17.72 -5.81 12.42
N GLN A 25 -18.82 -5.10 12.67
CA GLN A 25 -19.46 -4.24 11.67
C GLN A 25 -18.55 -3.09 11.23
N GLU A 26 -17.90 -2.43 12.19
CA GLU A 26 -16.94 -1.36 11.92
C GLU A 26 -15.73 -1.88 11.15
N ALA A 27 -15.21 -3.05 11.52
CA ALA A 27 -14.14 -3.71 10.80
C ALA A 27 -14.53 -4.00 9.35
N LEU A 28 -15.75 -4.47 9.12
CA LEU A 28 -16.24 -4.81 7.79
C LEU A 28 -16.33 -3.57 6.90
N GLU A 29 -16.87 -2.48 7.44
CA GLU A 29 -16.98 -1.22 6.73
C GLU A 29 -15.60 -0.65 6.36
N LYS A 30 -14.71 -0.52 7.35
CA LYS A 30 -13.35 0.03 7.14
C LYS A 30 -12.51 -0.83 6.21
N ALA A 31 -12.55 -2.15 6.36
CA ALA A 31 -11.80 -3.05 5.49
C ALA A 31 -12.33 -2.99 4.05
N THR A 32 -13.65 -2.85 3.86
CA THR A 32 -14.25 -2.69 2.53
C THR A 32 -13.84 -1.36 1.89
N GLN A 33 -13.87 -0.26 2.65
CA GLN A 33 -13.40 1.05 2.19
C GLN A 33 -11.92 1.02 1.78
N LEU A 34 -11.07 0.33 2.55
CA LEU A 34 -9.65 0.18 2.22
C LEU A 34 -9.44 -0.60 0.93
N VAL A 35 -10.13 -1.72 0.74
CA VAL A 35 -10.05 -2.49 -0.52
C VAL A 35 -10.48 -1.61 -1.69
N ARG A 36 -11.59 -0.87 -1.55
CA ARG A 36 -12.08 0.03 -2.58
C ARG A 36 -11.09 1.14 -2.91
N LEU A 37 -10.45 1.72 -1.90
CA LEU A 37 -9.41 2.73 -2.08
C LEU A 37 -8.24 2.16 -2.89
N MET A 38 -7.77 0.96 -2.53
CA MET A 38 -6.70 0.28 -3.24
C MET A 38 -7.08 -0.04 -4.68
N GLU A 39 -8.31 -0.49 -4.95
CA GLU A 39 -8.79 -0.73 -6.33
C GLU A 39 -8.74 0.53 -7.20
N ILE A 40 -9.03 1.70 -6.62
CA ILE A 40 -9.06 2.98 -7.34
C ILE A 40 -7.64 3.53 -7.56
N ILE A 41 -6.78 3.42 -6.55
CA ILE A 41 -5.45 4.06 -6.54
C ILE A 41 -4.37 3.15 -7.13
N TYR A 42 -4.49 1.83 -6.97
CA TYR A 42 -3.46 0.89 -7.38
C TYR A 42 -3.39 0.82 -8.91
N LYS A 43 -2.32 1.39 -9.47
CA LYS A 43 -1.97 1.24 -10.87
C LYS A 43 -0.94 0.11 -11.00
N PRO A 44 -1.32 -1.07 -11.50
CA PRO A 44 -0.35 -2.13 -11.73
C PRO A 44 0.66 -1.66 -12.78
N MET A 45 1.92 -2.01 -12.58
CA MET A 45 2.98 -1.76 -13.55
C MET A 45 3.58 -3.08 -14.02
N THR A 46 3.97 -3.11 -15.28
CA THR A 46 4.74 -4.21 -15.88
C THR A 46 6.17 -4.20 -15.35
N ARG A 47 6.87 -5.33 -15.45
CA ARG A 47 8.30 -5.42 -15.11
C ARG A 47 9.14 -4.44 -15.92
N ALA A 48 8.83 -4.26 -17.20
CA ALA A 48 9.55 -3.32 -18.07
C ALA A 48 9.38 -1.86 -17.62
N GLU A 49 8.18 -1.46 -17.19
CA GLU A 49 7.93 -0.14 -16.61
C GLU A 49 8.69 0.05 -15.29
N LEU A 50 8.79 -1.01 -14.48
CA LEU A 50 9.53 -0.99 -13.22
C LEU A 50 11.04 -0.83 -13.47
N ASP A 51 11.60 -1.60 -14.40
CA ASP A 51 13.00 -1.52 -14.78
C ASP A 51 13.35 -0.13 -15.33
N SER A 52 12.45 0.43 -16.14
CA SER A 52 12.59 1.79 -16.66
C SER A 52 12.56 2.84 -15.55
N LEU A 53 11.72 2.65 -14.53
CA LEU A 53 11.66 3.53 -13.36
C LEU A 53 12.97 3.48 -12.55
N TYR A 54 13.55 2.29 -12.35
CA TYR A 54 14.84 2.16 -11.66
C TYR A 54 15.98 2.82 -12.42
N LYS A 55 16.08 2.58 -13.74
CA LYS A 55 17.09 3.24 -14.58
C LYS A 55 17.00 4.76 -14.51
N ARG A 56 15.79 5.32 -14.57
CA ARG A 56 15.57 6.78 -14.40
C ARG A 56 16.01 7.28 -13.04
N ARG A 57 15.69 6.54 -11.97
CA ARG A 57 16.08 6.93 -10.60
C ARG A 57 17.59 6.93 -10.40
N GLU A 58 18.29 5.94 -10.95
CA GLU A 58 19.75 5.90 -10.91
C GLU A 58 20.40 7.05 -11.69
N ALA A 59 19.88 7.35 -12.89
CA ALA A 59 20.37 8.45 -13.70
C ALA A 59 20.24 9.80 -12.97
N LEU A 60 19.07 10.07 -12.38
CA LEU A 60 18.83 11.28 -11.57
C LEU A 60 19.69 11.33 -10.29
N GLY A 61 20.00 10.17 -9.72
CA GLY A 61 20.90 10.07 -8.58
C GLY A 61 22.34 10.45 -8.93
N ARG A 62 22.83 9.99 -10.09
CA ARG A 62 24.17 10.31 -10.61
C ARG A 62 24.30 11.80 -10.98
N GLU A 63 23.32 12.34 -11.70
CA GLU A 63 23.29 13.75 -12.09
C GLU A 63 23.32 14.70 -10.88
N ARG A 64 22.64 14.33 -9.78
CA ARG A 64 22.68 15.08 -8.51
C ARG A 64 24.02 15.03 -7.78
N MET A 65 24.87 14.04 -8.05
CA MET A 65 26.22 13.96 -7.47
C MET A 65 27.21 14.77 -8.29
N GLU A 66 27.11 14.72 -9.63
CA GLU A 66 27.95 15.49 -10.55
C GLU A 66 27.75 17.01 -10.42
N LEU A 67 26.53 17.47 -10.08
CA LEU A 67 26.24 18.88 -9.81
C LEU A 67 26.76 19.40 -8.46
N LYS A 68 27.37 18.55 -7.63
CA LYS A 68 27.90 18.90 -6.30
C LYS A 68 29.42 18.93 -6.22
N GLU A 69 30.12 18.58 -7.31
CA GLU A 69 31.57 18.75 -7.48
C GLU A 69 31.87 20.04 -8.25
#